data_AF-A0A9J5Y0K3-F1
#
_entry.id   AF-A0A9J5Y0K3-F1
#
_cell.length_a   1.000
_cell.length_b   1.000
_cell.length_c   1.000
_cell.angle_alpha   90.00
_cell.angle_beta   90.00
_cell.angle_gamma   90.00
#
_symmetry.space_group_name_H-M   'P 1'
#
loop_
_entity.id
_entity.type
_entity.pdbx_description
1 polymer ?
#
loop_
_entity_poly.entity_id
_entity_poly.type
_entity_poly.pdbx_seq_one_letter_code
_entity_poly.pdbx_strand_id
1 'polypeptide(L)'
;MTVCFCNCGLHAELKMSRTSTNPERMFWGCQKYTNGNGYGFFRWADMADPTYQEQYYMKNQSTNVDHGRHGRHERQGRHGKHRRQGRLSISIDISIVVIVVIWFLSFVFKMY
;
A
#
# COMPACT_ATOMS: atom_id res chain seq x y z
N MET A 1 6.60 -24.96 6.57
CA MET A 1 6.23 -23.59 6.13
C MET A 1 7.30 -22.65 6.61
N THR A 2 8.05 -22.02 5.71
CA THR A 2 9.11 -21.07 6.07
C THR A 2 8.59 -19.66 5.93
N VAL A 3 8.07 -19.11 7.01
CA VAL A 3 7.64 -17.72 7.05
C VAL A 3 8.88 -16.82 6.99
N CYS A 4 8.98 -15.99 5.96
CA CYS A 4 10.04 -15.00 5.85
C CYS A 4 9.71 -13.77 6.72
N PHE A 5 10.62 -13.36 7.59
CA PHE A 5 10.49 -12.13 8.38
C PHE A 5 11.46 -11.06 7.87
N CYS A 6 10.98 -9.83 7.82
CA CYS A 6 11.82 -8.66 7.56
C CYS A 6 12.53 -8.23 8.85
N ASN A 7 13.63 -7.49 8.70
CA ASN A 7 14.38 -6.87 9.81
C ASN A 7 13.56 -5.90 10.69
N CYS A 8 12.33 -5.56 10.30
CA CYS A 8 11.41 -4.78 11.13
C CYS A 8 10.55 -5.63 12.07
N GLY A 9 10.73 -6.96 12.07
CA GLY A 9 9.94 -7.91 12.84
C GLY A 9 8.60 -8.30 12.20
N LEU A 10 8.24 -7.71 11.05
CA LEU A 10 7.01 -8.06 10.33
C LEU A 10 7.25 -9.16 9.30
N HIS A 11 6.19 -9.91 9.01
CA HIS A 11 6.16 -10.88 7.92
C HIS A 11 6.50 -10.20 6.59
N ALA A 12 7.34 -10.86 5.79
CA ALA A 12 7.61 -10.43 4.44
C ALA A 12 6.37 -10.67 3.56
N GLU A 13 6.18 -9.79 2.60
CA GLU A 13 5.08 -9.81 1.64
C GLU A 13 5.61 -10.27 0.28
N LEU A 14 4.81 -11.06 -0.42
CA LEU A 14 5.07 -11.45 -1.79
C LEU A 14 4.82 -10.27 -2.76
N LYS A 15 5.87 -9.83 -3.46
CA LYS A 15 5.87 -8.70 -4.38
C LYS A 15 6.39 -9.10 -5.75
N MET A 16 5.97 -8.39 -6.78
CA MET A 16 6.41 -8.61 -8.16
C MET A 16 7.49 -7.59 -8.53
N SER A 17 8.61 -8.06 -9.07
CA SER A 17 9.68 -7.20 -9.60
C SER A 17 9.20 -6.44 -10.83
N ARG A 18 9.53 -5.15 -10.87
CA ARG A 18 9.28 -4.24 -12.00
C ARG A 18 10.56 -3.82 -12.70
N THR A 19 11.69 -4.45 -12.37
CA THR A 19 12.98 -4.15 -12.99
C THR A 19 13.06 -4.77 -14.38
N SER A 20 13.70 -4.09 -15.32
CA SER A 20 13.89 -4.60 -16.69
C SER A 20 14.74 -5.87 -16.73
N THR A 21 15.65 -6.06 -15.78
CA THR A 21 16.53 -7.23 -15.67
C THR A 21 15.82 -8.47 -15.11
N ASN A 22 14.80 -8.27 -14.27
CA ASN A 22 14.03 -9.36 -13.67
C ASN A 22 12.54 -9.04 -13.73
N PRO A 23 11.94 -8.94 -14.93
CA PRO A 23 10.54 -8.56 -15.07
C PRO A 23 9.65 -9.64 -14.48
N GLU A 24 8.60 -9.24 -13.77
CA GLU A 24 7.52 -10.09 -13.26
C GLU A 24 7.93 -11.18 -12.25
N ARG A 25 9.23 -11.31 -11.95
CA ARG A 25 9.72 -12.27 -10.97
C ARG A 25 9.28 -11.88 -9.57
N MET A 26 8.76 -12.86 -8.83
CA MET A 26 8.27 -12.65 -7.47
C MET A 26 9.40 -12.66 -6.44
N PHE A 27 9.29 -11.81 -5.42
CA PHE A 27 10.24 -11.72 -4.32
C PHE A 27 9.52 -11.42 -2.99
N TRP A 28 10.13 -11.85 -1.90
CA TRP A 28 9.78 -11.50 -0.53
C TRP A 28 10.41 -10.17 -0.16
N GLY A 29 9.57 -9.20 0.20
CA GLY A 29 10.02 -7.87 0.61
C GLY A 29 9.31 -7.36 1.86
N CYS A 30 9.90 -6.34 2.49
CA CYS A 30 9.27 -5.67 3.64
C CYS A 30 7.87 -5.13 3.28
N GLN A 31 6.86 -5.40 4.11
CA GLN A 31 5.53 -4.79 3.99
C GLN A 31 5.60 -3.26 4.00
N LYS A 32 6.44 -2.69 4.87
CA LYS A 32 6.66 -1.25 5.03
C LYS A 32 7.60 -0.63 3.98
N TYR A 33 7.86 -1.30 2.86
CA TYR A 33 8.71 -0.72 1.81
C TYR A 33 8.02 0.47 1.15
N THR A 34 8.29 1.68 1.67
CA THR A 34 7.87 2.96 1.10
C THR A 34 9.09 3.69 0.53
N ASN A 35 9.00 4.10 -0.73
CA ASN A 35 9.96 4.98 -1.42
C ASN A 35 11.46 4.62 -1.25
N GLY A 36 11.81 3.34 -1.16
CA GLY A 36 13.21 2.89 -1.14
C GLY A 36 13.80 2.60 0.23
N ASN A 37 13.05 2.76 1.33
CA ASN A 37 13.55 2.50 2.68
C ASN A 37 12.66 1.53 3.47
N GLY A 38 12.42 0.35 2.91
CA GLY A 38 12.13 -0.83 3.74
C GLY A 38 13.46 -1.38 4.25
N TYR A 39 13.47 -2.01 5.41
CA TYR A 39 14.64 -2.41 6.22
C TYR A 39 15.63 -3.38 5.55
N GLY A 40 16.02 -3.15 4.29
CA GLY A 40 16.94 -3.92 3.47
C GLY A 40 16.46 -5.31 3.06
N PHE A 41 15.35 -5.82 3.61
CA PHE A 41 14.98 -7.21 3.40
C PHE A 41 14.49 -7.48 1.96
N PHE A 42 15.20 -8.38 1.28
CA PHE A 42 14.91 -8.87 -0.05
C PHE A 42 15.32 -10.34 -0.16
N ARG A 43 14.42 -11.19 -0.67
CA ARG A 43 14.72 -12.58 -1.02
C ARG A 43 13.89 -12.99 -2.23
N TRP A 44 14.50 -13.63 -3.22
CA TRP A 44 13.71 -14.20 -4.33
C TRP A 44 12.73 -15.25 -3.82
N ALA A 45 11.52 -15.26 -4.37
CA ALA A 45 10.52 -16.24 -3.98
C ALA A 45 10.73 -17.55 -4.75
N ASP A 46 10.61 -18.68 -4.05
CA ASP A 46 10.68 -20.01 -4.62
C ASP A 46 9.26 -20.54 -4.81
N MET A 47 8.91 -20.97 -6.03
CA MET A 47 7.55 -21.46 -6.33
C MET A 47 7.18 -22.74 -5.57
N ALA A 48 8.20 -23.49 -5.14
CA ALA A 48 8.05 -24.69 -4.32
C ALA A 48 7.74 -24.37 -2.84
N ASP A 49 7.86 -23.11 -2.41
CA ASP A 49 7.53 -22.70 -1.05
C ASP A 49 6.01 -22.71 -0.83
N PRO A 50 5.47 -23.46 0.14
CA PRO A 50 4.05 -23.44 0.46
C PRO A 50 3.52 -22.02 0.76
N THR A 51 4.33 -21.15 1.37
CA THR A 51 3.91 -19.78 1.69
C THR A 51 3.81 -18.91 0.43
N TYR A 52 4.54 -19.25 -0.64
CA TYR A 52 4.41 -18.58 -1.94
C TYR A 52 3.01 -18.81 -2.51
N GLN A 53 2.57 -20.07 -2.56
CA GLN A 53 1.27 -20.44 -3.12
C GLN A 53 0.14 -19.74 -2.37
N GLU A 54 0.14 -19.85 -1.04
CA GLU A 54 -0.90 -19.26 -0.19
C GLU A 54 -1.04 -17.74 -0.42
N GLN A 55 0.06 -16.99 -0.34
CA GLN A 55 0.01 -15.54 -0.56
C GLN A 55 -0.33 -15.16 -2.00
N TYR A 56 0.13 -15.94 -2.98
CA TYR A 56 -0.18 -15.72 -4.39
C TYR A 56 -1.68 -15.84 -4.67
N TYR A 57 -2.32 -16.91 -4.20
CA TYR A 57 -3.76 -17.12 -4.39
C TYR A 57 -4.60 -16.05 -3.67
N MET A 58 -4.27 -15.71 -2.42
CA MET A 58 -4.96 -14.68 -1.65
C MET A 58 -4.90 -13.30 -2.33
N LYS A 59 -3.72 -12.95 -2.85
CA LYS A 59 -3.52 -11.67 -3.57
C LYS A 59 -4.36 -11.61 -4.84
N ASN A 60 -4.36 -12.67 -5.65
CA ASN A 60 -5.14 -12.69 -6.88
C ASN A 60 -6.66 -12.69 -6.62
N GLN A 61 -7.14 -13.26 -5.52
CA GLN A 61 -8.56 -13.17 -5.17
C GLN A 61 -8.99 -11.74 -4.81
N SER A 62 -8.20 -11.01 -4.01
CA SER A 62 -8.51 -9.62 -3.65
C SER A 62 -8.63 -8.69 -4.87
N THR A 63 -7.75 -8.83 -5.87
CA THR A 63 -7.80 -8.03 -7.10
C THR A 63 -9.00 -8.35 -7.99
N ASN A 64 -9.55 -9.56 -7.92
CA ASN A 64 -10.73 -9.94 -8.70
C ASN A 64 -12.03 -9.37 -8.12
N VAL A 65 -12.10 -9.18 -6.79
CA VAL A 65 -13.30 -8.61 -6.13
C VAL A 65 -13.42 -7.11 -6.39
N ASP A 66 -12.32 -6.36 -6.47
CA ASP A 66 -12.35 -4.91 -6.70
C ASP A 66 -12.72 -4.51 -8.16
N HIS A 67 -12.42 -5.34 -9.15
CA HIS A 67 -12.81 -5.06 -10.55
C HIS A 67 -14.32 -5.10 -10.78
N GLY A 68 -15.10 -5.72 -9.89
CA GLY A 68 -16.56 -5.76 -9.96
C GLY A 68 -17.27 -4.44 -9.63
N ARG A 69 -16.59 -3.45 -9.04
CA ARG A 69 -17.18 -2.13 -8.71
C ARG A 69 -16.73 -0.97 -9.61
N HIS A 70 -15.65 -1.13 -10.35
CA HIS A 70 -15.02 -0.04 -11.12
C HIS A 70 -15.19 -0.17 -12.65
N GLY A 71 -16.09 -1.03 -13.11
CA GLY A 71 -16.27 -1.36 -14.53
C GLY A 71 -17.18 -0.42 -15.34
N ARG A 72 -17.05 0.92 -15.25
CA ARG A 72 -17.80 1.80 -16.20
C ARG A 72 -17.14 3.06 -16.74
N HIS A 73 -15.87 3.36 -16.48
CA HIS A 73 -15.26 4.54 -17.12
C HIS A 73 -13.77 4.33 -17.34
N GLU A 74 -13.39 3.69 -18.45
CA GLU A 74 -12.08 3.91 -19.06
C GLU A 74 -12.02 3.35 -20.49
N ARG A 75 -12.46 4.17 -21.44
CA ARG A 75 -11.92 4.16 -22.81
C ARG A 75 -11.25 5.51 -23.00
N GLN A 76 -9.92 5.51 -23.07
CA GLN A 76 -9.11 6.13 -24.13
C GLN A 76 -7.69 6.41 -23.64
N GLY A 77 -6.72 6.00 -24.46
CA GLY A 77 -5.58 6.87 -24.75
C GLY A 77 -4.29 6.63 -23.99
N ARG A 78 -3.46 5.77 -24.57
CA ARG A 78 -2.01 5.72 -24.39
C ARG A 78 -1.39 7.01 -24.97
N HIS A 79 -0.95 7.96 -24.15
CA HIS A 79 -0.01 9.01 -24.57
C HIS A 79 0.74 9.57 -23.35
N GLY A 80 2.07 9.67 -23.47
CA GLY A 80 2.97 9.90 -22.35
C GLY A 80 3.15 11.35 -21.89
N LYS A 81 4.19 11.49 -21.05
CA LYS A 81 4.85 12.70 -20.53
C LYS A 81 4.18 13.46 -19.36
N HIS A 82 4.87 13.35 -18.21
CA HIS A 82 5.29 14.47 -17.35
C HIS A 82 4.20 15.42 -16.80
N ARG A 83 3.80 15.24 -15.53
CA ARG A 83 3.82 16.34 -14.53
C ARG A 83 3.43 15.85 -13.14
N ARG A 84 4.15 16.42 -12.16
CA ARG A 84 3.87 16.41 -10.72
C ARG A 84 2.40 16.76 -10.45
N GLN A 85 1.73 15.98 -9.62
CA GLN A 85 0.70 16.48 -8.72
C GLN A 85 0.70 15.58 -7.49
N GLY A 86 1.29 16.09 -6.42
CA GLY A 86 1.07 15.53 -5.09
C GLY A 86 -0.42 15.63 -4.81
N ARG A 87 -1.09 14.48 -4.82
CA ARG A 87 -2.37 14.33 -4.13
C ARG A 87 -2.02 14.41 -2.65
N LEU A 88 -2.01 15.62 -2.10
CA LEU A 88 -2.20 15.82 -0.67
C LEU A 88 -3.60 15.25 -0.38
N SER A 89 -3.65 13.95 -0.05
CA SER A 89 -4.80 13.35 0.58
C SER A 89 -4.89 14.01 1.95
N ILE A 90 -5.65 15.11 2.01
CA ILE A 90 -5.98 15.74 3.28
C ILE A 90 -6.94 14.77 3.99
N SER A 91 -6.37 13.83 4.73
CA SER A 91 -7.09 13.05 5.73
C SER A 91 -7.22 13.95 6.96
N ILE A 92 -8.24 14.81 7.00
CA ILE A 92 -8.57 15.54 8.22
C ILE A 92 -8.93 14.50 9.28
N ASP A 93 -8.07 14.36 10.28
CA ASP A 93 -8.28 13.45 11.39
C ASP A 93 -9.45 13.96 12.25
N ILE A 94 -10.43 13.10 12.49
CA ILE A 94 -11.64 13.43 13.28
C ILE A 94 -11.24 13.94 14.67
N SER A 95 -10.13 13.46 15.24
CA SER A 95 -9.62 13.93 16.53
C SER A 95 -9.27 15.42 16.51
N ILE A 96 -8.67 15.93 15.43
CA ILE A 96 -8.30 17.34 15.27
C ILE A 96 -9.56 18.20 15.22
N VAL A 97 -10.58 17.78 14.48
CA VAL A 97 -11.87 18.48 14.38
C VAL A 97 -12.53 18.58 15.76
N VAL A 98 -12.56 17.48 16.51
CA VAL A 98 -13.12 17.45 17.87
C VAL A 98 -12.38 18.39 18.81
N ILE A 99 -11.05 18.40 18.77
CA ILE A 99 -10.24 19.31 19.61
C ILE A 99 -10.55 20.77 19.30
N VAL A 100 -10.61 21.14 18.01
CA VAL A 100 -10.91 22.53 17.60
C VAL A 100 -12.31 22.95 18.06
N VAL A 101 -13.31 22.07 17.92
CA VAL A 101 -14.68 22.35 18.37
C VAL A 101 -14.73 22.53 19.88
N ILE A 102 -14.10 21.64 20.66
CA ILE A 102 -14.06 21.75 22.13
C ILE A 102 -13.38 23.07 22.54
N TRP A 103 -12.27 23.41 21.91
CA TRP A 103 -11.53 24.64 22.21
C TRP A 103 -12.36 25.89 21.88
N PHE A 104 -13.04 25.89 20.74
CA PHE A 104 -13.93 26.97 20.32
C PHE A 104 -15.12 27.15 21.27
N LEU A 105 -15.80 26.05 21.63
CA LEU A 105 -16.89 26.08 22.60
C LEU A 105 -16.39 26.62 23.95
N SER A 106 -15.26 26.12 24.45
CA SER A 106 -14.66 26.58 25.71
C SER A 106 -14.33 28.07 25.68
N PHE A 107 -13.84 28.58 24.55
CA PHE A 107 -13.55 30.00 24.36
C PHE A 107 -14.83 30.84 24.36
N VAL A 108 -15.86 30.41 23.63
CA VAL A 108 -17.16 31.09 23.57
C VAL A 108 -17.81 31.12 24.96
N PHE A 109 -17.87 29.99 25.66
CA PHE A 109 -18.45 29.91 27.01
C PHE A 109 -17.67 30.69 28.07
N LYS A 110 -16.41 31.06 27.81
CA LYS A 110 -15.61 31.90 28.71
C LYS A 110 -15.86 33.40 28.49
N MET A 111 -16.50 33.77 27.37
CA MET A 111 -16.82 35.15 26.99
C MET A 111 -18.26 35.56 27.34
N TYR A 112 -19.10 34.60 27.72
CA TYR A 112 -20.46 34.79 28.23
C TYR A 112 -20.50 34.48 29.73
#